data_AF-A0A6P8HMP4-F1
#
_entry.id   AF-A0A6P8HMP4-F1
#
_cell.length_a   1.000
_cell.length_b   1.000
_cell.length_c   1.000
_cell.angle_alpha   90.00
_cell.angle_beta   90.00
_cell.angle_gamma   90.00
#
_symmetry.space_group_name_H-M   'P 1'
#
loop_
_entity.id
_entity.type
_entity.pdbx_description
1 polymer ?
#
loop_
_entity_poly.entity_id
_entity_poly.type
_entity_poly.pdbx_seq_one_letter_code
_entity_poly.pdbx_strand_id
1 'polypeptide(L)'
;MRVDPMTRMEKKTNWWSNKTLEEFYKIINCYKTQYSAYRILGKWPFNVNKTAEEIAADNGALKTSLKAYYKWAKPNPNKTWLLPGLNYTNEQLFFIGFAQHFCGTSTLKYRKDFNTNRDHGDDKFRFVYWLVILLKLTLQLGSTNMISRSFVHFNRIIGSLANSCEFANAFKCKKYSPMNPINKCYLWSKEGTLN
;
A
#
# COMPACT_ATOMS: atom_id res chain seq x y z
N MET A 1 -3.15 41.95 -15.40
CA MET A 1 -2.21 41.97 -14.25
C MET A 1 -1.78 40.54 -13.97
N ARG A 2 -0.48 40.22 -14.06
CA ARG A 2 0.05 38.90 -13.70
C ARG A 2 0.04 38.79 -12.17
N VAL A 3 -0.55 37.74 -11.64
CA VAL A 3 -0.50 37.43 -10.20
C VAL A 3 0.84 36.73 -9.93
N ASP A 4 1.66 37.34 -9.08
CA ASP A 4 2.97 36.81 -8.68
C ASP A 4 2.78 35.52 -7.84
N PRO A 5 3.37 34.36 -8.24
CA PRO A 5 3.25 33.09 -7.52
C PRO A 5 3.84 33.10 -6.10
N MET A 6 4.61 34.13 -5.71
CA MET A 6 5.33 34.14 -4.42
C MET A 6 4.53 34.66 -3.21
N THR A 7 3.28 35.10 -3.37
CA THR A 7 2.51 35.72 -2.27
C THR A 7 1.61 34.78 -1.46
N ARG A 8 1.64 33.45 -1.70
CA ARG A 8 0.86 32.47 -0.92
C ARG A 8 1.72 31.39 -0.27
N MET A 9 2.75 31.78 0.47
CA MET A 9 3.31 30.92 1.50
C MET A 9 2.53 31.16 2.79
N GLU A 10 1.45 30.40 2.98
CA GLU A 10 0.78 30.30 4.28
C GLU A 10 1.84 29.99 5.34
N LYS A 11 1.99 30.88 6.32
CA LYS A 11 2.92 30.72 7.44
C LYS A 11 2.51 29.43 8.17
N LYS A 12 3.26 28.34 7.99
CA LYS A 12 3.01 27.03 8.65
C LYS A 12 3.14 27.19 10.16
N THR A 13 2.08 27.60 10.82
CA THR A 13 1.97 27.51 12.27
C THR A 13 1.67 26.07 12.64
N ASN A 14 2.40 25.53 13.62
CA ASN A 14 2.11 24.20 14.13
C ASN A 14 0.77 24.24 14.87
N TRP A 15 -0.24 23.58 14.32
CA TRP A 15 -1.57 23.44 14.92
C TRP A 15 -1.71 22.17 15.77
N TRP A 16 -0.66 21.36 15.88
CA TRP A 16 -0.65 20.13 16.66
C TRP A 16 -0.10 20.40 18.07
N SER A 17 -0.72 19.76 19.07
CA SER A 17 -0.13 19.72 20.41
C SER A 17 1.19 18.93 20.40
N ASN A 18 2.10 19.25 21.33
CA ASN A 18 3.38 18.53 21.47
C ASN A 18 3.16 17.01 21.68
N LYS A 19 2.12 16.64 22.43
CA LYS A 19 1.73 15.24 22.63
C LYS A 19 1.33 14.57 21.31
N THR A 20 0.55 15.26 20.48
CA THR A 20 0.13 14.71 19.17
C THR A 20 1.33 14.53 18.24
N LEU A 21 2.28 15.47 18.25
CA LEU A 21 3.52 15.35 17.48
C LEU A 21 4.37 14.16 17.94
N GLU A 22 4.51 13.97 19.25
CA GLU A 22 5.27 12.84 19.81
C GLU A 22 4.68 11.50 19.37
N GLU A 23 3.36 11.34 19.48
CA GLU A 23 2.66 10.13 19.03
C GLU A 23 2.78 9.92 17.52
N PHE A 24 2.67 10.99 16.72
CA PHE A 24 2.88 10.92 15.28
C PHE A 24 4.28 10.40 14.93
N TYR A 25 5.33 10.96 15.55
CA TYR A 25 6.70 10.53 15.30
C TYR A 25 7.00 9.12 15.79
N LYS A 26 6.39 8.67 16.90
CA LYS A 26 6.46 7.26 17.33
C LYS A 26 5.98 6.31 16.22
N ILE A 27 4.86 6.65 15.59
CA ILE A 27 4.28 5.82 14.52
C ILE A 27 5.11 5.88 13.25
N ILE A 28 5.57 7.06 12.84
CA ILE A 28 6.50 7.20 11.70
C ILE A 28 7.77 6.38 11.93
N ASN A 29 8.31 6.38 13.15
CA ASN A 29 9.47 5.57 13.51
C ASN A 29 9.18 4.06 13.48
N CYS A 30 7.96 3.63 13.81
CA CYS A 30 7.52 2.25 13.60
C CYS A 30 7.65 1.85 12.12
N TYR A 31 7.10 2.66 11.20
CA TYR A 31 7.22 2.39 9.76
C TYR A 31 8.67 2.42 9.28
N LYS A 32 9.47 3.41 9.72
CA LYS A 32 10.91 3.48 9.41
C LYS A 32 11.63 2.19 9.80
N THR A 33 11.38 1.73 11.02
CA THR A 33 11.99 0.51 11.55
C THR A 33 11.56 -0.72 10.75
N GLN A 34 10.26 -0.88 10.53
CA GLN A 34 9.69 -2.02 9.79
C GLN A 34 10.21 -2.09 8.35
N TYR A 35 10.17 -0.99 7.61
CA TYR A 35 10.52 -0.97 6.19
C TYR A 35 12.03 -0.90 5.94
N SER A 36 12.85 -0.63 6.95
CA SER A 36 14.32 -0.69 6.85
C SER A 36 14.83 -2.09 6.47
N ALA A 37 14.07 -3.14 6.81
CA ALA A 37 14.37 -4.51 6.45
C ALA A 37 14.11 -4.82 4.97
N TYR A 38 13.32 -3.99 4.27
CA TYR A 38 12.95 -4.24 2.89
C TYR A 38 14.09 -3.90 1.91
N ARG A 39 14.08 -4.59 0.78
CA ARG A 39 15.08 -4.45 -0.28
C ARG A 39 14.39 -4.33 -1.63
N ILE A 40 14.85 -3.41 -2.46
CA ILE A 40 14.44 -3.31 -3.86
C ILE A 40 15.10 -4.46 -4.62
N LEU A 41 14.26 -5.36 -5.17
CA LEU A 41 14.69 -6.56 -5.91
C LEU A 41 15.62 -7.47 -5.11
N GLY A 42 15.50 -7.47 -3.78
CA GLY A 42 16.39 -8.22 -2.89
C GLY A 42 17.84 -7.71 -2.84
N LYS A 43 18.16 -6.61 -3.53
CA LYS A 43 19.55 -6.12 -3.68
C LYS A 43 19.81 -4.81 -2.97
N TRP A 44 18.96 -3.81 -3.18
CA TRP A 44 19.24 -2.43 -2.73
C TRP A 44 18.42 -2.07 -1.49
N PRO A 45 18.97 -1.32 -0.52
CA PRO A 45 18.21 -0.86 0.64
C PRO A 45 17.05 0.04 0.19
N PHE A 46 15.87 -0.17 0.78
CA PHE A 46 14.71 0.66 0.53
C PHE A 46 14.83 1.98 1.29
N ASN A 47 14.64 3.11 0.59
CA ASN A 47 14.77 4.44 1.19
C ASN A 47 13.50 4.86 1.94
N VAL A 48 13.37 4.37 3.17
CA VAL A 48 12.20 4.65 3.99
C VAL A 48 12.13 6.09 4.49
N ASN A 49 13.26 6.77 4.66
CA ASN A 49 13.27 8.14 5.20
C ASN A 49 12.51 9.14 4.33
N LYS A 50 12.57 8.96 3.00
CA LYS A 50 11.81 9.76 2.03
C LYS A 50 10.38 9.25 1.78
N THR A 51 10.10 8.00 2.13
CA THR A 51 8.83 7.34 1.76
C THR A 51 7.90 7.10 2.95
N ALA A 52 8.30 7.50 4.17
CA ALA A 52 7.56 7.20 5.39
C ALA A 52 6.15 7.82 5.40
N GLU A 53 5.99 9.02 4.86
CA GLU A 53 4.69 9.70 4.78
C GLU A 53 3.74 9.00 3.80
N GLU A 54 4.25 8.59 2.63
CA GLU A 54 3.51 7.79 1.65
C GLU A 54 3.07 6.44 2.22
N ILE A 55 3.95 5.77 2.96
CA ILE A 55 3.64 4.51 3.64
C ILE A 55 2.53 4.73 4.67
N ALA A 56 2.62 5.79 5.47
CA ALA A 56 1.60 6.13 6.44
C ALA A 56 0.25 6.42 5.75
N ALA A 57 0.27 7.12 4.61
CA ALA A 57 -0.89 7.38 3.79
C ALA A 57 -1.51 6.09 3.23
N ASP A 58 -0.72 5.18 2.65
CA ASP A 58 -1.21 3.90 2.12
C ASP A 58 -1.86 3.02 3.18
N ASN A 59 -1.21 2.90 4.35
CA ASN A 59 -1.74 2.11 5.47
C ASN A 59 -3.05 2.73 5.98
N GLY A 60 -3.11 4.06 6.07
CA GLY A 60 -4.32 4.76 6.47
C GLY A 60 -5.44 4.67 5.44
N ALA A 61 -5.13 4.79 4.16
CA ALA A 61 -6.08 4.69 3.06
C ALA A 61 -6.65 3.27 2.97
N LEU A 62 -5.82 2.23 3.06
CA LEU A 62 -6.25 0.84 3.07
C LEU A 62 -7.23 0.58 4.23
N LYS A 63 -6.86 1.01 5.44
CA LYS A 63 -7.68 0.83 6.64
C LYS A 63 -9.03 1.56 6.53
N THR A 64 -9.00 2.82 6.09
CA THR A 64 -10.17 3.69 6.01
C THR A 64 -11.13 3.23 4.92
N SER A 65 -10.61 2.86 3.74
CA SER A 65 -11.42 2.32 2.65
C SER A 65 -12.06 0.97 3.01
N LEU A 66 -11.35 0.10 3.73
CA LEU A 66 -11.92 -1.16 4.21
C LEU A 66 -13.04 -0.91 5.23
N LYS A 67 -12.85 0.04 6.15
CA LYS A 67 -13.89 0.46 7.10
C LYS A 67 -15.14 0.95 6.38
N ALA A 68 -14.97 1.76 5.35
CA ALA A 68 -16.06 2.25 4.52
C ALA A 68 -16.78 1.10 3.80
N TYR A 69 -16.02 0.14 3.25
CA TYR A 69 -16.57 -1.06 2.62
C TYR A 69 -17.42 -1.88 3.61
N TYR A 70 -16.95 -2.15 4.83
CA TYR A 70 -17.75 -2.87 5.83
C TYR A 70 -19.02 -2.14 6.23
N LYS A 71 -18.92 -0.82 6.42
CA LYS A 71 -20.09 0.01 6.74
C LYS A 71 -21.13 -0.03 5.62
N TRP A 72 -20.70 -0.08 4.36
CA TRP A 72 -21.58 -0.19 3.20
C TRP A 72 -22.13 -1.59 3.00
N ALA A 73 -21.31 -2.63 3.17
CA ALA A 73 -21.68 -4.03 2.94
C ALA A 73 -22.72 -4.53 3.95
N LYS A 74 -22.62 -4.12 5.22
CA LYS A 74 -23.52 -4.56 6.30
C LYS A 74 -25.01 -4.38 5.99
N PRO A 75 -25.48 -3.20 5.53
CA PRO A 75 -26.88 -3.01 5.13
C PRO A 75 -27.19 -3.45 3.68
N ASN A 76 -26.21 -3.90 2.88
CA ASN A 76 -26.40 -4.24 1.45
C ASN A 76 -26.00 -5.69 1.11
N PRO A 77 -26.49 -6.73 1.83
CA PRO A 77 -26.07 -8.11 1.57
C PRO A 77 -26.40 -8.61 0.16
N ASN A 78 -27.51 -8.13 -0.43
CA ASN A 78 -27.91 -8.50 -1.79
C ASN A 78 -26.99 -7.90 -2.87
N LYS A 79 -26.14 -6.92 -2.52
CA LYS A 79 -25.17 -6.30 -3.45
C LYS A 79 -23.76 -6.85 -3.29
N THR A 80 -23.52 -7.70 -2.29
CA THR A 80 -22.22 -8.34 -2.04
C THR A 80 -22.20 -9.76 -2.61
N TRP A 81 -22.57 -9.91 -3.88
CA TRP A 81 -22.49 -11.18 -4.59
C TRP A 81 -21.03 -11.46 -5.01
N LEU A 82 -20.68 -12.73 -5.13
CA LEU A 82 -19.32 -13.15 -5.50
C LEU A 82 -19.13 -13.07 -7.02
N LEU A 83 -17.93 -12.68 -7.45
CA LEU A 83 -17.62 -12.60 -8.88
C LEU A 83 -17.55 -14.00 -9.51
N PRO A 84 -18.26 -14.27 -10.62
CA PRO A 84 -18.25 -15.58 -11.26
C PRO A 84 -16.86 -15.86 -11.84
N GLY A 85 -16.40 -17.10 -11.72
CA GLY A 85 -15.07 -17.50 -12.17
C GLY A 85 -13.91 -17.11 -11.24
N LEU A 86 -14.20 -16.47 -10.09
CA LEU A 86 -13.20 -16.17 -9.06
C LEU A 86 -13.61 -16.80 -7.73
N ASN A 87 -12.78 -17.71 -7.21
CA ASN A 87 -12.99 -18.34 -5.92
C ASN A 87 -12.39 -17.49 -4.78
N TYR A 88 -12.88 -16.25 -4.64
CA TYR A 88 -12.46 -15.32 -3.60
C TYR A 88 -13.67 -14.64 -2.95
N THR A 89 -13.60 -14.39 -1.65
CA THR A 89 -14.62 -13.58 -0.96
C THR A 89 -14.50 -12.11 -1.38
N ASN A 90 -15.56 -11.32 -1.18
CA ASN A 90 -15.50 -9.88 -1.48
C ASN A 90 -14.44 -9.13 -0.67
N GLU A 91 -14.14 -9.58 0.55
CA GLU A 91 -13.06 -9.03 1.36
C GLU A 91 -11.68 -9.38 0.78
N GLN A 92 -11.47 -10.62 0.30
CA GLN A 92 -10.24 -10.99 -0.40
C GLN A 92 -10.09 -10.21 -1.71
N LEU A 93 -11.19 -10.02 -2.46
CA LEU A 93 -11.22 -9.24 -3.69
C LEU A 93 -10.91 -7.76 -3.44
N PHE A 94 -11.32 -7.20 -2.30
CA PHE A 94 -10.94 -5.85 -1.90
C PHE A 94 -9.41 -5.69 -1.80
N PHE A 95 -8.73 -6.61 -1.12
CA PHE A 95 -7.27 -6.58 -0.99
C PHE A 95 -6.55 -6.88 -2.31
N ILE A 96 -7.10 -7.79 -3.14
CA ILE A 96 -6.59 -8.04 -4.49
C ILE A 96 -6.70 -6.76 -5.33
N GLY A 97 -7.84 -6.07 -5.29
CA GLY A 97 -8.06 -4.80 -5.99
C GLY A 97 -7.11 -3.70 -5.52
N PHE A 98 -6.86 -3.61 -4.20
CA PHE A 98 -5.84 -2.73 -3.64
C PHE A 98 -4.46 -3.04 -4.22
N ALA A 99 -4.02 -4.29 -4.22
CA ALA A 99 -2.72 -4.67 -4.78
C ALA A 99 -2.63 -4.40 -6.30
N GLN A 100 -3.72 -4.67 -7.03
CA GLN A 100 -3.79 -4.43 -8.47
C GLN A 100 -3.69 -2.95 -8.85
N HIS A 101 -4.11 -2.02 -7.98
CA HIS A 101 -3.97 -0.59 -8.22
C HIS A 101 -2.52 -0.17 -8.46
N PHE A 102 -1.58 -0.85 -7.82
CA PHE A 102 -0.14 -0.57 -7.91
C PHE A 102 0.56 -1.40 -8.99
N CYS A 103 -0.20 -2.14 -9.81
CA CYS A 103 0.38 -2.93 -10.89
C CYS A 103 0.99 -2.03 -11.97
N GLY A 104 2.28 -2.23 -12.26
CA GLY A 104 3.03 -1.44 -13.22
C GLY A 104 4.41 -2.02 -13.50
N THR A 105 4.94 -1.74 -14.69
CA THR A 105 6.26 -2.21 -15.13
C THR A 105 7.26 -1.06 -15.19
N SER A 106 8.50 -1.32 -14.83
CA SER A 106 9.57 -0.32 -14.91
C SER A 106 10.92 -0.97 -15.19
N THR A 107 11.84 -0.20 -15.75
CA THR A 107 13.21 -0.66 -15.98
C THR A 107 13.96 -0.79 -14.65
N LEU A 108 15.01 -1.61 -14.62
CA LEU A 108 15.88 -1.76 -13.44
C LEU A 108 16.50 -0.42 -13.02
N LYS A 109 16.94 0.38 -14.01
CA LYS A 109 17.48 1.72 -13.81
C LYS A 109 16.44 2.64 -13.14
N TYR A 110 15.23 2.69 -13.70
CA TYR A 110 14.15 3.49 -13.13
C TYR A 110 13.83 3.09 -11.68
N ARG A 111 13.78 1.79 -11.36
CA ARG A 111 13.54 1.31 -9.99
C ARG A 111 14.63 1.74 -9.00
N LYS A 112 15.89 1.72 -9.44
CA LYS A 112 17.02 2.19 -8.61
C LYS A 112 16.94 3.70 -8.41
N ASP A 113 16.75 4.45 -9.48
CA ASP A 113 16.71 5.92 -9.46
C ASP A 113 15.50 6.45 -8.69
N PHE A 114 14.34 5.78 -8.80
CA PHE A 114 13.13 6.12 -8.05
C PHE A 114 13.37 6.02 -6.54
N ASN A 115 14.09 5.00 -6.08
CA ASN A 115 14.41 4.79 -4.67
C ASN A 115 15.40 5.83 -4.11
N THR A 116 16.23 6.46 -4.94
CA THR A 116 17.23 7.43 -4.49
C THR A 116 16.76 8.88 -4.64
N ASN A 117 16.04 9.21 -5.72
CA ASN A 117 15.97 10.60 -6.19
C ASN A 117 14.63 11.30 -6.02
N ARG A 118 13.47 10.64 -5.89
CA ARG A 118 12.18 11.34 -5.91
C ARG A 118 11.63 11.68 -4.52
N ASP A 119 11.19 12.93 -4.38
CA ASP A 119 10.34 13.49 -3.32
C ASP A 119 8.90 13.68 -3.87
N HIS A 120 8.24 12.59 -4.30
CA HIS A 120 6.88 12.50 -4.85
C HIS A 120 6.68 12.83 -6.36
N GLY A 121 5.88 11.97 -7.03
CA GLY A 121 5.06 12.29 -8.20
C GLY A 121 5.63 12.00 -9.59
N ASP A 122 5.14 10.94 -10.25
CA ASP A 122 4.44 11.09 -11.54
C ASP A 122 3.38 10.00 -11.65
N ASP A 123 2.12 10.41 -11.49
CA ASP A 123 0.92 9.60 -11.68
C ASP A 123 0.55 9.46 -13.16
N LYS A 124 1.50 9.06 -14.00
CA LYS A 124 1.24 8.91 -15.45
C LYS A 124 1.53 7.52 -16.00
N PHE A 125 1.06 6.46 -15.35
CA PHE A 125 0.75 5.21 -16.05
C PHE A 125 -0.41 4.47 -15.35
N ARG A 126 -1.64 4.90 -15.67
CA ARG A 126 -2.85 4.10 -15.44
C ARG A 126 -3.48 3.78 -16.79
N PHE A 127 -2.86 2.88 -17.55
CA PHE A 127 -3.43 2.35 -18.79
C PHE A 127 -3.39 0.82 -18.80
N VAL A 128 -4.59 0.26 -18.63
CA VAL A 128 -5.10 -1.05 -19.09
C VAL A 128 -4.18 -2.26 -18.89
N TYR A 129 -4.26 -2.91 -17.74
CA TYR A 129 -3.67 -4.23 -17.51
C TYR A 129 -4.68 -5.30 -17.05
N TRP A 130 -5.94 -5.15 -17.44
CA TRP A 130 -6.97 -6.18 -17.24
C TRP A 130 -6.87 -7.32 -18.28
N LEU A 131 -6.39 -7.02 -19.50
CA LEU A 131 -6.28 -8.03 -20.57
C LEU A 131 -5.15 -9.03 -20.36
N VAL A 132 -4.00 -8.63 -19.81
CA VAL A 132 -2.82 -9.52 -19.72
C VAL A 132 -2.89 -10.49 -18.53
N ILE A 133 -3.60 -10.13 -17.46
CA ILE A 133 -3.77 -11.01 -16.29
C ILE A 133 -4.82 -12.09 -16.57
N LEU A 134 -5.91 -11.76 -17.29
CA LEU A 134 -6.90 -12.75 -17.70
C LEU A 134 -6.37 -13.72 -18.77
N LEU A 135 -5.55 -13.25 -19.72
CA LEU A 135 -4.92 -14.13 -20.72
C LEU A 135 -3.85 -15.07 -20.15
N LYS A 136 -3.24 -14.74 -19.00
CA LYS A 136 -2.23 -15.60 -18.37
C LYS A 136 -2.77 -16.58 -17.33
N LEU A 137 -4.00 -16.39 -16.86
CA LEU A 137 -4.66 -17.37 -15.99
C LEU A 137 -5.35 -18.50 -16.79
N THR A 138 -5.51 -18.36 -18.10
CA THR A 138 -6.07 -19.40 -18.99
C THR A 138 -5.02 -20.13 -19.82
N LEU A 139 -3.82 -19.59 -19.97
CA LEU A 139 -2.75 -20.20 -20.74
C LEU A 139 -1.61 -20.63 -19.82
N GLN A 140 -1.58 -21.92 -19.51
CA GLN A 140 -0.55 -22.67 -18.79
C GLN A 140 0.83 -22.59 -19.50
N LEU A 141 1.38 -21.41 -19.71
CA LEU A 141 2.68 -21.23 -20.37
C LEU A 141 3.79 -21.34 -19.33
N GLY A 142 4.56 -22.42 -19.50
CA GLY A 142 5.72 -22.77 -18.69
C GLY A 142 6.76 -21.66 -18.60
N SER A 143 7.32 -21.57 -17.40
CA SER A 143 8.61 -21.00 -17.01
C SER A 143 9.35 -20.14 -18.05
N THR A 144 9.24 -18.81 -17.90
CA THR A 144 10.41 -17.92 -17.87
C THR A 144 10.14 -16.74 -16.93
N ASN A 145 10.88 -16.66 -15.82
CA ASN A 145 11.26 -15.41 -15.12
C ASN A 145 10.16 -14.40 -14.73
N MET A 146 9.02 -14.86 -14.22
CA MET A 146 8.01 -13.99 -13.59
C MET A 146 8.46 -13.41 -12.22
N ILE A 147 9.64 -13.81 -11.74
CA ILE A 147 10.26 -13.29 -10.50
C ILE A 147 11.00 -11.94 -10.74
N SER A 148 11.20 -11.49 -11.99
CA SER A 148 11.95 -10.24 -12.28
C SER A 148 11.09 -8.96 -12.42
N ARG A 149 9.76 -9.07 -12.41
CA ARG A 149 8.82 -7.95 -12.62
C ARG A 149 8.21 -7.43 -11.31
N SER A 150 9.03 -7.11 -10.31
CA SER A 150 8.53 -6.45 -9.10
C SER A 150 8.27 -4.96 -9.34
N PHE A 151 7.10 -4.51 -8.89
CA PHE A 151 6.54 -3.16 -8.94
C PHE A 151 7.47 -2.10 -8.33
N VAL A 152 7.38 -0.85 -8.83
CA VAL A 152 8.07 0.31 -8.21
C VAL A 152 7.61 0.49 -6.75
N HIS A 153 6.34 0.17 -6.49
CA HIS A 153 5.70 0.30 -5.18
C HIS A 153 5.55 -1.03 -4.42
N PHE A 154 6.23 -2.11 -4.85
CA PHE A 154 6.04 -3.44 -4.26
C PHE A 154 6.16 -3.44 -2.73
N ASN A 155 7.19 -2.76 -2.22
CA ASN A 155 7.43 -2.65 -0.78
C ASN A 155 6.31 -1.92 -0.03
N ARG A 156 5.68 -0.92 -0.66
CA ARG A 156 4.51 -0.21 -0.10
C ARG A 156 3.31 -1.15 0.00
N ILE A 157 3.02 -1.93 -1.05
CA ILE A 157 1.92 -2.90 -1.06
C ILE A 157 2.11 -3.95 0.04
N ILE A 158 3.25 -4.65 0.03
CA ILE A 158 3.48 -5.77 0.97
C ILE A 158 3.48 -5.28 2.42
N GLY A 159 4.06 -4.10 2.68
CA GLY A 159 4.11 -3.57 4.02
C GLY A 159 2.75 -3.08 4.52
N SER A 160 1.94 -2.44 3.67
CA SER A 160 0.56 -2.06 4.03
C SER A 160 -0.31 -3.29 4.30
N LEU A 161 -0.21 -4.33 3.48
CA LEU A 161 -0.93 -5.58 3.70
C LEU A 161 -0.45 -6.31 4.97
N ALA A 162 0.86 -6.36 5.22
CA ALA A 162 1.43 -6.98 6.42
C ALA A 162 0.99 -6.28 7.71
N ASN A 163 0.74 -4.96 7.67
CA ASN A 163 0.20 -4.20 8.79
C ASN A 163 -1.32 -4.36 8.99
N SER A 164 -2.04 -4.96 8.03
CA SER A 164 -3.48 -5.19 8.18
C SER A 164 -3.75 -6.53 8.86
N CYS A 165 -4.47 -6.49 9.99
CA CYS A 165 -5.00 -7.69 10.64
C CYS A 165 -6.11 -8.32 9.80
N GLU A 166 -6.95 -7.50 9.17
CA GLU A 166 -8.04 -7.94 8.30
C GLU A 166 -7.51 -8.71 7.09
N PHE A 167 -6.44 -8.23 6.46
CA PHE A 167 -5.77 -8.97 5.39
C PHE A 167 -5.29 -10.34 5.87
N ALA A 168 -4.59 -10.39 7.00
CA ALA A 168 -4.09 -11.65 7.57
C ALA A 168 -5.24 -12.63 7.88
N ASN A 169 -6.38 -12.13 8.34
CA ASN A 169 -7.56 -12.95 8.61
C ASN A 169 -8.22 -13.44 7.31
N ALA A 170 -8.45 -12.55 6.35
CA ALA A 170 -9.07 -12.86 5.05
C ALA A 170 -8.29 -13.92 4.27
N PHE A 171 -6.96 -13.89 4.34
CA PHE A 171 -6.09 -14.87 3.69
C PHE A 171 -5.57 -15.97 4.61
N LYS A 172 -6.04 -16.02 5.87
CA LYS A 172 -5.63 -17.02 6.88
C LYS A 172 -4.11 -17.12 7.02
N CYS A 173 -3.41 -15.99 7.01
CA CYS A 173 -1.95 -15.93 7.12
C CYS A 173 -1.49 -16.44 8.49
N LYS A 174 -0.54 -17.39 8.49
CA LYS A 174 0.08 -17.91 9.72
C LYS A 174 0.67 -16.78 10.55
N LYS A 175 0.50 -16.81 11.88
CA LYS A 175 1.19 -15.89 12.79
C LYS A 175 2.70 -15.98 12.56
N TYR A 176 3.41 -14.86 12.69
CA TYR A 176 4.85 -14.75 12.47
C TYR A 176 5.31 -14.95 11.02
N SER A 177 4.39 -15.10 10.07
CA SER A 177 4.75 -15.13 8.64
C SER A 177 5.10 -13.73 8.13
N PRO A 178 5.82 -13.61 6.99
CA PRO A 178 6.17 -12.31 6.42
C PRO A 178 4.98 -11.37 6.19
N MET A 179 3.80 -11.93 5.88
CA MET A 179 2.56 -11.18 5.67
C MET A 179 1.68 -11.05 6.92
N ASN A 180 2.14 -11.57 8.08
CA ASN A 180 1.49 -11.41 9.37
C ASN A 180 2.53 -11.32 10.50
N PRO A 181 3.35 -10.24 10.52
CA PRO A 181 4.35 -10.01 11.55
C PRO A 181 3.69 -9.70 12.90
N ILE A 182 4.45 -9.91 13.98
CA ILE A 182 4.03 -9.56 15.36
C ILE A 182 3.81 -8.06 15.47
N ASN A 183 4.82 -7.30 15.03
CA ASN A 183 4.85 -5.85 15.16
C ASN A 183 4.19 -5.27 13.91
N LYS A 184 2.96 -4.76 14.08
CA LYS A 184 2.23 -4.02 13.05
C LYS A 184 2.23 -2.54 13.41
N CYS A 185 2.41 -1.69 12.40
CA CYS A 185 2.38 -0.24 12.56
C CYS A 185 1.03 0.32 12.11
N TYR A 186 0.47 1.26 12.86
CA TYR A 186 -0.83 1.88 12.56
C TYR A 186 -0.86 3.34 13.00
N LEU A 187 -1.44 4.20 12.15
CA LEU A 187 -1.52 5.65 12.40
C LEU A 187 -2.87 6.09 12.99
N TRP A 188 -3.96 5.49 12.53
CA TRP A 188 -5.32 5.98 12.78
C TRP A 188 -6.19 5.03 13.60
N SER A 189 -5.59 4.07 14.31
CA SER A 189 -6.28 3.05 15.12
C SER A 189 -5.48 2.78 16.40
N LYS A 190 -6.14 2.59 17.54
CA LYS A 190 -5.48 2.30 18.82
C LYS A 190 -4.94 0.87 18.93
N GLU A 191 -5.44 -0.07 18.11
CA GLU A 191 -5.15 -1.51 18.25
C GLU A 191 -4.90 -2.22 16.91
N GLY A 192 -4.83 -1.49 15.80
CA GLY A 192 -4.62 -2.06 14.48
C GLY A 192 -5.81 -2.84 13.90
N THR A 193 -6.90 -3.03 14.65
CA THR A 193 -8.17 -3.64 14.22
C THR A 193 -9.25 -2.59 13.92
N LEU A 194 -10.16 -2.93 13.01
CA LEU A 194 -11.42 -2.20 12.80
C LEU A 194 -12.42 -2.65 13.87
N ASN A 195 -12.32 -2.09 15.07
CA ASN A 195 -13.38 -2.22 16.09
C ASN A 195 -14.56 -1.31 15.71
#